data_AF-R6S551-F1
#
_entry.id   AF-R6S551-F1
#
_cell.length_a   1.000
_cell.length_b   1.000
_cell.length_c   1.000
_cell.angle_alpha   90.00
_cell.angle_beta   90.00
_cell.angle_gamma   90.00
#
_symmetry.space_group_name_H-M   'P 1'
#
loop_
_entity.id
_entity.type
_entity.pdbx_description
1 polymer ?
#
loop_
_entity_poly.entity_id
_entity_poly.type
_entity_poly.pdbx_seq_one_letter_code
_entity_poly.pdbx_strand_id
1 'polypeptide(L)'
;MVISKADSKDIVEQAMLARVAKETLQISGINACFVIGRVSDKDIGLSSRSDGTISCQLICEKLGGGGSFTASAARFQNLTIEEVENELKNVLDQYLNDARKGGNK
;
A
#
# COMPACT_ATOMS: atom_id res chain seq x y z
N MET A 1 8.20 4.69 6.98
CA MET A 1 7.02 4.13 6.29
C MET A 1 6.15 3.41 7.30
N VAL A 2 4.86 3.30 7.04
CA VAL A 2 3.91 2.59 7.91
C VAL A 2 3.05 1.63 7.08
N ILE A 3 2.80 0.44 7.63
CA ILE A 3 1.81 -0.51 7.12
C ILE A 3 0.71 -0.62 8.17
N SER A 4 -0.52 -0.31 7.79
CA SER A 4 -1.71 -0.39 8.64
C SER A 4 -2.65 -1.48 8.12
N LYS A 5 -3.35 -2.15 9.04
CA LYS A 5 -4.26 -3.26 8.72
C LYS A 5 -5.61 -3.03 9.36
N ALA A 6 -6.68 -3.26 8.60
CA ALA A 6 -8.02 -3.43 9.17
C ALA A 6 -8.12 -4.78 9.88
N ASP A 7 -9.10 -4.93 10.78
CA ASP A 7 -9.42 -6.24 11.34
C ASP A 7 -9.83 -7.20 10.22
N SER A 8 -9.40 -8.45 10.29
CA SER A 8 -9.64 -9.45 9.24
C SER A 8 -11.12 -9.83 9.09
N LYS A 9 -11.95 -9.50 10.08
CA LYS A 9 -13.41 -9.70 10.10
C LYS A 9 -14.18 -8.56 9.45
N ASP A 10 -13.59 -7.37 9.36
CA ASP A 10 -14.27 -6.18 8.85
C ASP A 10 -14.12 -6.09 7.32
N ILE A 11 -15.25 -6.01 6.63
CA ILE A 11 -15.29 -5.67 5.21
C ILE A 11 -15.43 -4.15 5.11
N VAL A 12 -14.43 -3.50 4.51
CA VAL A 12 -14.36 -2.05 4.35
C VAL A 12 -14.33 -1.65 2.89
N GLU A 13 -14.79 -0.44 2.59
CA GLU A 13 -14.71 0.08 1.23
C GLU A 13 -13.26 0.42 0.85
N GLN A 14 -12.91 0.21 -0.43
CA GLN A 14 -11.61 0.63 -0.97
C GLN A 14 -11.35 2.13 -0.72
N ALA A 15 -12.40 2.97 -0.77
CA ALA A 15 -12.30 4.40 -0.49
C ALA A 15 -11.90 4.69 0.96
N MET A 16 -12.33 3.86 1.91
CA MET A 16 -11.94 3.97 3.32
C MET A 16 -10.43 3.69 3.48
N LEU A 17 -9.90 2.66 2.83
CA LEU A 17 -8.46 2.37 2.83
C LEU A 17 -7.65 3.54 2.28
N ALA A 18 -8.10 4.13 1.16
CA ALA A 18 -7.45 5.28 0.56
C ALA A 18 -7.49 6.53 1.47
N ARG A 19 -8.59 6.73 2.20
CA ARG A 19 -8.73 7.82 3.16
C ARG A 19 -7.79 7.64 4.35
N VAL A 20 -7.75 6.44 4.95
CA VAL A 20 -6.83 6.12 6.05
C VAL A 20 -5.38 6.30 5.62
N ALA A 21 -5.02 5.88 4.41
CA ALA A 21 -3.67 6.08 3.88
C ALA A 21 -3.30 7.56 3.77
N LYS A 22 -4.24 8.39 3.32
CA LYS A 22 -4.05 9.85 3.19
C LYS A 22 -3.90 10.52 4.55
N GLU A 23 -4.73 10.16 5.52
CA GLU A 23 -4.69 10.72 6.88
C GLU A 23 -3.41 10.29 7.61
N THR A 24 -3.00 9.02 7.47
CA THR A 24 -1.75 8.51 8.05
C THR A 24 -0.54 9.24 7.48
N LEU A 25 -0.53 9.57 6.18
CA LEU A 25 0.57 10.31 5.57
C LEU A 25 0.73 11.74 6.15
N GLN A 26 -0.31 12.32 6.78
CA GLN A 26 -0.19 13.64 7.43
C GLN A 26 0.64 13.61 8.72
N ILE A 27 0.96 12.42 9.25
CA ILE A 27 1.78 12.27 10.45
C ILE A 27 3.24 12.57 10.10
N SER A 28 3.85 13.49 10.85
CA SER A 28 5.24 13.89 10.68
C SER A 28 6.19 12.68 10.71
N GLY A 29 7.10 12.63 9.73
CA GLY A 29 8.10 11.56 9.60
C GLY A 29 7.65 10.35 8.78
N ILE A 30 6.42 10.33 8.25
CA ILE A 30 5.95 9.26 7.36
C ILE A 30 6.14 9.67 5.89
N ASN A 31 7.04 8.98 5.19
CA ASN A 31 7.25 9.21 3.75
C ASN A 31 6.31 8.41 2.83
N ALA A 32 5.85 7.24 3.29
CA ALA A 32 4.83 6.46 2.61
C ALA A 32 4.03 5.61 3.60
N CYS A 33 2.77 5.39 3.26
CA CYS A 33 1.79 4.60 4.00
C CYS A 33 1.14 3.58 3.07
N PHE A 34 0.94 2.37 3.59
CA PHE A 34 0.21 1.28 2.95
C PHE A 34 -0.88 0.80 3.91
N VAL A 35 -2.12 0.74 3.44
CA VAL A 35 -3.26 0.30 4.24
C VAL A 35 -3.89 -0.91 3.57
N ILE A 36 -4.01 -2.01 4.32
CA ILE A 36 -4.52 -3.30 3.86
C ILE A 36 -5.85 -3.57 4.59
N GLY A 37 -6.84 -4.05 3.86
CA GLY A 37 -8.09 -4.49 4.47
C GLY A 37 -8.92 -5.35 3.54
N ARG A 38 -9.86 -6.10 4.11
CA ARG A 38 -10.81 -6.90 3.35
C ARG A 38 -11.82 -5.98 2.67
N VAL A 39 -11.99 -6.09 1.35
CA VAL A 39 -12.92 -5.25 0.57
C VAL A 39 -14.10 -6.04 0.01
N SER A 40 -14.04 -7.37 0.08
CA SER A 40 -15.16 -8.29 -0.15
C SER A 40 -14.88 -9.60 0.60
N ASP A 41 -15.80 -10.57 0.58
CA ASP A 41 -15.57 -11.88 1.22
C ASP A 41 -14.29 -12.58 0.74
N LYS A 42 -13.89 -12.36 -0.52
CA LYS A 42 -12.76 -13.04 -1.17
C LYS A 42 -11.61 -12.11 -1.56
N ASP A 43 -11.81 -10.80 -1.45
CA ASP A 43 -10.85 -9.82 -1.93
C ASP A 43 -10.25 -9.01 -0.78
N ILE A 44 -8.92 -8.85 -0.85
CA ILE A 44 -8.17 -7.92 -0.02
C ILE A 44 -7.78 -6.73 -0.89
N GLY A 45 -8.04 -5.54 -0.38
CA GLY A 45 -7.61 -4.27 -0.96
C GLY A 45 -6.36 -3.74 -0.27
N LEU A 46 -5.49 -3.13 -1.05
CA LEU A 46 -4.37 -2.33 -0.58
C LEU A 46 -4.49 -0.93 -1.18
N SER A 47 -4.30 0.10 -0.35
CA SER A 47 -4.16 1.48 -0.81
C SER A 47 -2.85 2.06 -0.30
N SER A 48 -2.13 2.76 -1.17
CA SER A 48 -0.85 3.37 -0.85
C SER A 48 -0.85 4.87 -1.10
N ARG A 49 -0.12 5.61 -0.25
CA ARG A 49 0.10 7.04 -0.37
C ARG A 49 1.54 7.38 0.01
N SER A 50 2.16 8.33 -0.68
CA SER A 50 3.49 8.86 -0.33
C SER A 50 3.55 10.38 -0.40
N ASP A 51 4.55 10.95 0.27
CA ASP A 51 4.89 12.37 0.26
C ASP A 51 5.59 12.83 -1.04
N GLY A 52 5.73 11.93 -2.03
CA GLY A 52 6.48 12.19 -3.26
C GLY A 52 7.94 11.77 -3.24
N THR A 53 8.43 11.21 -2.12
CA THR A 53 9.79 10.64 -2.04
C THR A 53 9.85 9.16 -2.42
N ILE A 54 8.71 8.45 -2.39
CA ILE A 54 8.61 7.01 -2.72
C ILE A 54 7.55 6.81 -3.81
N SER A 55 7.89 6.05 -4.85
CA SER A 55 6.98 5.66 -5.93
C SER A 55 6.03 4.56 -5.46
N CYS A 56 4.83 4.95 -5.04
CA CYS A 56 3.74 4.03 -4.75
C CYS A 56 3.29 3.25 -5.99
N GLN A 57 3.41 3.87 -7.17
CA GLN A 57 3.11 3.22 -8.44
C GLN A 57 3.97 1.98 -8.65
N LEU A 58 5.30 2.12 -8.53
CA LEU A 58 6.22 1.00 -8.73
C LEU A 58 5.92 -0.15 -7.77
N ILE A 59 5.71 0.17 -6.47
CA ILE A 59 5.41 -0.84 -5.46
C ILE A 59 4.08 -1.55 -5.76
N CYS A 60 3.02 -0.81 -6.10
CA CYS A 60 1.73 -1.42 -6.40
C CYS A 60 1.71 -2.18 -7.72
N GLU A 61 2.43 -1.74 -8.75
CA GLU A 61 2.57 -2.48 -10.02
C GLU A 61 3.25 -3.84 -9.81
N LYS A 62 4.25 -3.91 -8.92
CA LYS A 62 4.89 -5.19 -8.54
C LYS A 62 3.96 -6.14 -7.79
N LEU A 63 2.92 -5.59 -7.15
CA LEU A 63 1.85 -6.34 -6.49
C LEU A 63 0.65 -6.60 -7.42
N GLY A 64 0.76 -6.33 -8.72
CA GLY A 64 -0.33 -6.54 -9.70
C GLY A 64 -1.41 -5.45 -9.69
N GLY A 65 -1.17 -4.34 -9.02
CA GLY A 65 -2.02 -3.15 -9.00
C GLY A 65 -1.52 -2.03 -9.92
N GLY A 66 -1.81 -0.78 -9.55
CA GLY A 66 -1.40 0.40 -10.31
C GLY A 66 -1.86 1.72 -9.71
N GLY A 67 -1.60 2.82 -10.40
CA GLY A 67 -2.03 4.16 -10.00
C GLY A 67 -1.06 5.24 -10.44
N SER A 68 -0.80 6.20 -9.56
CA SER A 68 0.11 7.32 -9.78
C SER A 68 1.29 7.28 -8.80
N PHE A 69 2.34 8.04 -9.09
CA PHE A 69 3.58 8.07 -8.30
C PHE A 69 3.34 8.14 -6.77
N THR A 70 2.41 8.98 -6.31
CA THR A 70 2.13 9.20 -4.88
C THR A 70 0.89 8.48 -4.36
N ALA A 71 0.14 7.81 -5.24
CA ALA A 71 -1.19 7.31 -4.92
C ALA A 71 -1.54 6.11 -5.79
N SER A 72 -1.53 4.92 -5.21
CA SER A 72 -1.80 3.67 -5.92
C SER A 72 -2.65 2.72 -5.09
N ALA A 73 -3.12 1.66 -5.74
CA ALA A 73 -3.89 0.60 -5.11
C ALA A 73 -3.59 -0.75 -5.78
N ALA A 74 -3.82 -1.83 -5.03
CA ALA A 74 -3.79 -3.19 -5.53
C ALA A 74 -4.96 -3.97 -4.92
N ARG A 75 -5.38 -5.04 -5.60
CA ARG A 75 -6.42 -5.94 -5.12
C ARG A 75 -5.97 -7.37 -5.33
N PHE A 76 -6.22 -8.20 -4.33
CA PHE A 76 -5.78 -9.58 -4.27
C PHE A 76 -6.99 -10.48 -4.05
N GLN A 77 -7.06 -11.58 -4.79
CA GLN A 77 -8.13 -12.57 -4.68
C GLN A 77 -7.62 -13.79 -3.95
N ASN A 78 -8.44 -14.35 -3.06
CA ASN A 78 -8.15 -15.59 -2.33
C ASN A 78 -6.88 -15.52 -1.46
N LEU A 79 -6.45 -14.32 -1.07
CA LEU A 79 -5.38 -14.12 -0.09
C LEU A 79 -5.94 -13.59 1.23
N THR A 80 -5.22 -13.84 2.30
CA THR A 80 -5.43 -13.26 3.63
C THR A 80 -4.73 -11.90 3.74
N ILE A 81 -5.09 -11.12 4.76
CA ILE A 81 -4.42 -9.84 5.03
C ILE A 81 -2.93 -10.07 5.33
N GLU A 82 -2.60 -11.16 6.03
CA GLU A 82 -1.24 -11.56 6.39
C GLU A 82 -0.41 -11.94 5.16
N GLU A 83 -0.98 -12.67 4.21
CA GLU A 83 -0.30 -13.01 2.95
C GLU A 83 0.00 -11.76 2.13
N VAL A 84 -0.98 -10.86 1.99
CA VAL A 84 -0.78 -9.57 1.28
C VAL A 84 0.26 -8.70 1.98
N GLU A 85 0.28 -8.68 3.31
CA GLU A 85 1.32 -7.97 4.08
C GLU A 85 2.71 -8.54 3.80
N ASN A 86 2.85 -9.86 3.74
CA ASN A 86 4.12 -10.52 3.46
C ASN A 86 4.59 -10.24 2.03
N GLU A 87 3.69 -10.30 1.03
CA GLU A 87 4.01 -9.91 -0.34
C GLU A 87 4.44 -8.45 -0.44
N LEU A 88 3.73 -7.55 0.23
CA LEU A 88 4.11 -6.13 0.29
C LEU A 88 5.50 -5.94 0.90
N LYS A 89 5.82 -6.61 2.01
CA LYS A 89 7.15 -6.53 2.62
C LYS A 89 8.23 -7.04 1.68
N ASN A 90 8.00 -8.16 1.01
CA ASN A 90 8.95 -8.70 0.02
C ASN A 90 9.19 -7.73 -1.14
N VAL A 91 8.13 -7.09 -1.65
CA VAL A 91 8.25 -6.07 -2.71
C VAL A 91 8.98 -4.84 -2.19
N LEU A 92 8.70 -4.38 -0.98
CA LEU A 92 9.44 -3.26 -0.38
C LEU A 92 10.92 -3.61 -0.23
N ASP A 93 11.27 -4.79 0.28
CA ASP A 93 12.67 -5.18 0.46
C ASP A 93 13.45 -5.24 -0.87
N GLN A 94 12.78 -5.67 -1.95
CA GLN A 94 13.41 -5.77 -3.27
C GLN A 94 13.47 -4.44 -4.03
N TYR A 95 12.41 -3.62 -3.95
CA TYR A 95 12.20 -2.48 -4.86
C TYR A 95 12.18 -1.11 -4.16
N LEU A 96 12.34 -1.03 -2.83
CA LEU A 96 12.31 0.25 -2.13
C LEU A 96 13.41 1.20 -2.59
N ASN A 97 14.59 0.69 -2.91
CA ASN A 97 15.69 1.52 -3.42
C ASN A 97 15.34 2.14 -4.78
N ASP A 98 14.76 1.35 -5.69
CA ASP A 98 14.32 1.81 -7.00
C ASP A 98 13.11 2.76 -6.89
N ALA A 99 12.25 2.54 -5.90
CA ALA A 99 11.08 3.37 -5.66
C ALA A 99 11.42 4.75 -5.08
N ARG A 100 12.60 4.94 -4.47
CA ARG A 100 13.00 6.22 -3.88
C ARG A 100 13.36 7.24 -4.96
N LYS A 101 12.64 8.36 -4.95
CA LYS A 101 12.97 9.53 -5.76
C LYS A 101 14.27 10.14 -5.23
N GLY A 102 15.37 9.95 -5.95
CA GLY A 102 16.70 10.45 -5.58
C GLY A 102 17.74 9.38 -5.22
N GLY A 103 17.43 8.08 -5.39
CA GLY A 103 18.45 7.03 -5.42
C GLY A 103 19.11 6.97 -6.80
N ASN A 104 20.35 7.43 -6.90
CA ASN A 104 21.22 7.56 -8.09
C ASN A 104 21.02 8.81 -8.96
N LYS A 105 21.55 9.94 -8.50
CA LYS A 105 22.91 10.40 -8.86
C LYS A 105 23.36 11.52 -7.92
#